data_AF-A0A0F8WCU7-F1
#
_entry.id   AF-A0A0F8WCU7-F1
#
_cell.length_a   1.000
_cell.length_b   1.000
_cell.length_c   1.000
_cell.angle_alpha   90.00
_cell.angle_beta   90.00
_cell.angle_gamma   90.00
#
_symmetry.space_group_name_H-M   'P 1'
#
loop_
_entity.id
_entity.type
_entity.pdbx_description
1 polymer ?
#
loop_
_entity_poly.entity_id
_entity_poly.type
_entity_poly.pdbx_seq_one_letter_code
_entity_poly.pdbx_strand_id
1 'polypeptide(L)'
;QVEFQQYKERSRINWVKKKAKPIVNVLPSKIKEVFDKITPKIERVKLHVNEKLNSEEIKNLDVEVLIGYLVEHPEKANLGYLIRDMIIENPSKYIGLLLNYLEITFYYIKHIIEGFTRATQKSEKFDIEECTLIMIQISKGYLGEEKLLSNFSLLRILISYFRECLALRTIKLKKTLLNDIWVIILLFLTINEPRTRAQDPNYRDPVNISINTYTGSVILLIISYALHHAWISNLPPQHRMVPEVKEKFEEILDPKHNSARIIWSIISYKLYSIFYLDEQWAVSKLPIIFIKENQALWLIAWESYISYNQLNSKIY
;
A
#
# COMPACT_ATOMS: atom_id res chain seq x y z
N GLN A 1 -23.97 -0.06 16.77
CA GLN A 1 -23.32 -1.38 17.01
C GLN A 1 -23.80 -2.47 16.05
N VAL A 2 -25.10 -2.55 15.72
CA VAL A 2 -25.66 -3.53 14.77
C VAL A 2 -25.09 -3.37 13.35
N GLU A 3 -24.96 -2.14 12.83
CA GLU A 3 -24.38 -1.88 11.50
C GLU A 3 -22.90 -2.29 11.37
N PHE A 4 -22.12 -2.14 12.45
CA PHE A 4 -20.71 -2.51 12.45
C PHE A 4 -20.52 -4.04 12.43
N GLN A 5 -21.40 -4.78 13.10
CA GLN A 5 -21.40 -6.24 13.02
C GLN A 5 -21.84 -6.72 11.63
N GLN A 6 -22.88 -6.10 11.05
CA GLN A 6 -23.29 -6.39 9.68
C GLN A 6 -22.18 -6.09 8.65
N TYR A 7 -21.38 -5.03 8.84
CA TYR A 7 -20.23 -4.72 7.99
C TYR A 7 -19.11 -5.77 8.10
N LYS A 8 -18.81 -6.25 9.32
CA LYS A 8 -17.83 -7.34 9.55
C LYS A 8 -18.28 -8.65 8.90
N GLU A 9 -19.56 -9.00 9.06
CA GLU A 9 -20.17 -10.17 8.44
C GLU A 9 -20.00 -10.11 6.90
N ARG A 10 -20.37 -8.98 6.29
CA ARG A 10 -20.28 -8.75 4.84
C ARG A 10 -18.83 -8.81 4.32
N SER A 11 -17.89 -8.21 5.06
CA SER A 11 -16.47 -8.22 4.69
C SER A 11 -15.87 -9.63 4.74
N ARG A 12 -16.24 -10.41 5.76
CA ARG A 12 -15.81 -11.81 5.92
C ARG A 12 -16.39 -12.70 4.81
N ILE A 13 -17.67 -12.52 4.47
CA ILE A 13 -18.35 -13.25 3.39
C ILE A 13 -17.68 -12.96 2.03
N ASN A 14 -17.37 -11.70 1.74
CA ASN A 14 -16.70 -11.30 0.49
C ASN A 14 -15.27 -11.84 0.38
N TRP A 15 -14.54 -11.86 1.50
CA TRP A 15 -13.20 -12.45 1.56
C TRP A 15 -13.23 -13.96 1.28
N VAL A 16 -14.15 -14.69 1.91
CA VAL A 16 -14.34 -16.13 1.70
C VAL A 16 -14.70 -16.42 0.24
N LYS A 17 -15.61 -15.66 -0.37
CA LYS A 17 -15.95 -15.84 -1.80
C LYS A 17 -14.78 -15.58 -2.73
N LYS A 18 -14.01 -14.52 -2.50
CA LYS A 18 -12.84 -14.19 -3.33
C LYS A 18 -11.77 -15.28 -3.27
N LYS A 19 -11.59 -15.91 -2.11
CA LYS A 19 -10.64 -17.02 -1.90
C LYS A 19 -11.16 -18.37 -2.38
N ALA A 20 -12.47 -18.62 -2.30
CA ALA A 20 -13.08 -19.87 -2.72
C ALA A 20 -13.41 -19.93 -4.22
N LYS A 21 -13.52 -18.78 -4.91
CA LYS A 21 -13.84 -18.70 -6.35
C LYS A 21 -12.93 -19.56 -7.26
N PRO A 22 -11.60 -19.64 -7.06
CA PRO A 22 -10.73 -20.48 -7.89
C PRO A 22 -10.93 -22.00 -7.69
N ILE A 23 -11.53 -22.42 -6.57
CA ILE A 23 -11.70 -23.83 -6.19
C ILE A 23 -13.17 -24.26 -6.12
N VAL A 24 -14.09 -23.40 -6.55
CA VAL A 24 -15.54 -23.62 -6.39
C VAL A 24 -16.03 -24.92 -7.03
N ASN A 25 -15.37 -25.35 -8.11
CA ASN A 25 -15.71 -26.56 -8.86
C ASN A 25 -15.32 -27.86 -8.15
N VAL A 26 -14.44 -27.78 -7.14
CA VAL A 26 -13.99 -28.93 -6.34
C VAL A 26 -14.51 -28.88 -4.90
N LEU A 27 -15.38 -27.92 -4.57
CA LEU A 27 -15.99 -27.85 -3.25
C LEU A 27 -17.01 -28.98 -3.06
N PRO A 28 -17.10 -29.57 -1.86
CA PRO A 28 -18.17 -30.50 -1.50
C PRO A 28 -19.55 -29.90 -1.78
N SER A 29 -20.50 -30.72 -2.22
CA SER A 29 -21.83 -30.29 -2.68
C SER A 29 -22.56 -29.41 -1.67
N LYS A 30 -22.48 -29.73 -0.38
CA LYS A 30 -23.07 -28.93 0.72
C LYS A 30 -22.44 -27.54 0.85
N ILE A 31 -21.14 -27.40 0.59
CA ILE A 31 -20.44 -26.11 0.65
C ILE A 31 -20.72 -25.31 -0.62
N LYS A 32 -20.81 -25.97 -1.77
CA LYS A 32 -21.20 -25.35 -3.04
C LYS A 32 -22.61 -24.76 -2.95
N GLU A 33 -23.55 -25.48 -2.35
CA GLU A 33 -24.92 -24.99 -2.12
C GLU A 33 -24.96 -23.73 -1.24
N VAL A 34 -24.11 -23.67 -0.19
CA VAL A 34 -23.95 -22.47 0.64
C VAL A 34 -23.27 -21.34 -0.16
N PHE A 35 -22.25 -21.64 -0.95
CA PHE A 35 -21.57 -20.67 -1.80
C PHE A 35 -22.51 -20.04 -2.84
N ASP A 36 -23.39 -20.84 -3.44
CA ASP A 36 -24.35 -20.40 -4.45
C ASP A 36 -25.50 -19.58 -3.84
N LYS A 37 -25.94 -19.91 -2.62
CA LYS A 37 -26.97 -19.15 -1.87
C LYS A 37 -26.50 -17.79 -1.35
N ILE A 38 -25.19 -17.55 -1.27
CA ILE A 38 -24.65 -16.25 -0.90
C ILE A 38 -24.79 -15.32 -2.11
N THR A 39 -25.90 -14.62 -2.26
CA THR A 39 -26.01 -13.58 -3.30
C THR A 39 -25.28 -12.33 -2.80
N PRO A 40 -24.19 -11.85 -3.43
CA PRO A 40 -23.72 -10.51 -3.15
C PRO A 40 -24.78 -9.54 -3.70
N LYS A 41 -25.75 -9.15 -2.89
CA LYS A 41 -26.43 -7.87 -3.09
C LYS A 41 -25.42 -6.78 -2.78
N ILE A 42 -24.53 -6.52 -3.74
CA ILE A 42 -24.08 -5.16 -3.92
C ILE A 42 -25.22 -4.52 -4.70
N GLU A 43 -26.24 -4.05 -4.00
CA GLU A 43 -26.86 -2.83 -4.49
C GLU A 43 -25.72 -1.82 -4.49
N ARG A 44 -25.09 -1.65 -5.66
CA ARG A 44 -24.47 -0.38 -5.98
C ARG A 44 -25.67 0.54 -5.92
N VAL A 45 -25.84 1.20 -4.78
CA VAL A 45 -26.73 2.35 -4.75
C VAL A 45 -26.14 3.24 -5.82
N LYS A 46 -26.78 3.27 -7.00
CA LYS A 46 -26.65 4.39 -7.92
C LYS A 46 -27.25 5.54 -7.12
N LEU A 47 -26.45 6.12 -6.24
CA LEU A 47 -26.80 7.35 -5.58
C LEU A 47 -26.78 8.36 -6.70
N HIS A 48 -27.98 8.72 -7.16
CA HIS A 48 -28.18 9.86 -8.02
C HIS A 48 -27.41 11.02 -7.40
N VAL A 49 -26.40 11.50 -8.10
CA VAL A 49 -25.77 12.78 -7.79
C VAL A 49 -26.87 13.80 -8.04
N ASN A 50 -27.52 14.23 -6.96
CA ASN A 50 -28.54 15.26 -7.02
C ASN A 50 -27.81 16.59 -7.05
N GLU A 51 -27.50 17.10 -8.25
CA GLU A 51 -26.94 18.43 -8.52
C GLU A 51 -26.87 18.78 -10.02
N LYS A 52 -26.62 20.07 -10.31
CA LYS A 52 -26.65 20.73 -11.64
C LYS A 52 -25.93 20.00 -12.79
N LEU A 53 -24.95 19.15 -12.51
CA LEU A 53 -24.25 18.33 -13.51
C LEU A 53 -24.25 16.86 -13.08
N ASN A 54 -24.65 15.98 -14.00
CA ASN A 54 -24.63 14.54 -13.84
C ASN A 54 -23.22 13.96 -14.07
N SER A 55 -23.03 12.66 -13.81
CA SER A 55 -21.72 12.01 -13.90
C SER A 55 -21.08 12.09 -15.29
N GLU A 56 -21.88 12.09 -16.35
CA GLU A 56 -21.39 12.17 -17.73
C GLU A 56 -20.92 13.59 -18.07
N GLU A 57 -21.64 14.60 -17.58
CA GLU A 57 -21.23 15.99 -17.73
C GLU A 57 -19.89 16.26 -17.04
N ILE A 58 -19.69 15.72 -15.83
CA ILE A 58 -18.43 15.82 -15.09
C ILE A 58 -17.27 15.12 -15.82
N LYS A 59 -17.52 13.96 -16.44
CA LYS A 59 -16.50 13.23 -17.22
C LYS A 59 -15.97 14.04 -18.40
N ASN A 60 -16.83 14.85 -18.99
CA ASN A 60 -16.55 15.66 -20.17
C ASN A 60 -15.96 17.04 -19.85
N LEU A 61 -15.89 17.44 -18.57
CA LEU A 61 -15.21 18.68 -18.20
C LEU A 61 -13.72 18.64 -18.57
N ASP A 62 -13.21 19.81 -18.94
CA ASP A 62 -11.78 20.09 -18.99
C ASP A 62 -11.21 20.16 -17.57
N VAL A 63 -9.91 19.88 -17.44
CA VAL A 63 -9.25 19.76 -16.12
C VAL A 63 -9.38 21.05 -15.31
N GLU A 64 -9.19 22.21 -15.93
CA GLU A 64 -9.30 23.52 -15.27
C GLU A 64 -10.71 23.76 -14.71
N VAL A 65 -11.74 23.44 -15.51
CA VAL A 65 -13.14 23.56 -15.08
C VAL A 65 -13.46 22.55 -13.98
N LEU A 66 -12.92 21.34 -14.06
CA LEU A 66 -13.07 20.32 -13.02
C LEU A 66 -12.43 20.77 -11.71
N ILE A 67 -11.26 21.42 -11.74
CA ILE A 67 -10.61 21.98 -10.53
C ILE A 67 -11.52 23.02 -9.88
N GLY A 68 -12.01 24.00 -10.64
CA GLY A 68 -12.94 25.01 -10.14
C GLY A 68 -14.19 24.37 -9.52
N TYR A 69 -14.74 23.35 -10.18
CA TYR A 69 -15.88 22.61 -9.67
C TYR A 69 -15.58 21.88 -8.34
N LEU A 70 -14.37 21.34 -8.16
CA LEU A 70 -13.97 20.67 -6.91
C LEU A 70 -13.77 21.64 -5.75
N VAL A 71 -13.24 22.83 -6.04
CA VAL A 71 -13.06 23.90 -5.06
C VAL A 71 -14.42 24.39 -4.53
N GLU A 72 -15.38 24.58 -5.42
CA GLU A 72 -16.75 24.98 -5.04
C GLU A 72 -17.50 23.92 -4.23
N HIS A 73 -17.05 22.67 -4.27
CA HIS A 73 -17.75 21.53 -3.70
C HIS A 73 -16.84 20.62 -2.88
N PRO A 74 -16.31 21.09 -1.73
CA PRO A 74 -15.08 20.56 -1.14
C PRO A 74 -15.13 19.11 -0.59
N GLU A 75 -16.30 18.50 -0.38
CA GLU A 75 -16.40 17.20 0.33
C GLU A 75 -17.56 16.29 -0.14
N LYS A 76 -17.81 16.21 -1.44
CA LYS A 76 -18.86 15.34 -1.99
C LYS A 76 -18.33 13.93 -2.20
N ALA A 77 -18.78 13.00 -1.35
CA ALA A 77 -18.24 11.64 -1.35
C ALA A 77 -18.35 10.91 -2.69
N ASN A 78 -19.47 11.07 -3.39
CA ASN A 78 -19.68 10.43 -4.71
C ASN A 78 -18.74 10.99 -5.79
N LEU A 79 -18.39 12.28 -5.67
CA LEU A 79 -17.52 12.96 -6.63
C LEU A 79 -16.08 12.46 -6.54
N GLY A 80 -15.58 12.20 -5.32
CA GLY A 80 -14.24 11.62 -5.13
C GLY A 80 -14.09 10.25 -5.80
N TYR A 81 -15.08 9.37 -5.63
CA TYR A 81 -15.07 8.07 -6.31
C TYR A 81 -15.18 8.18 -7.84
N LEU A 82 -16.00 9.10 -8.34
CA LEU A 82 -16.12 9.36 -9.76
C LEU A 82 -14.78 9.82 -10.37
N ILE A 83 -14.10 10.76 -9.71
CA ILE A 83 -12.78 11.27 -10.15
C ILE A 83 -11.72 10.17 -10.16
N ARG A 84 -11.68 9.35 -9.10
CA ARG A 84 -10.79 8.19 -9.07
C ARG A 84 -11.00 7.30 -10.29
N ASP A 85 -12.26 6.99 -10.59
CA ASP A 85 -12.61 6.09 -11.70
C ASP A 85 -12.30 6.73 -13.06
N MET A 86 -12.50 8.05 -13.21
CA MET A 86 -12.09 8.83 -14.39
C MET A 86 -10.57 8.78 -14.63
N ILE A 87 -9.77 8.93 -13.57
CA ILE A 87 -8.29 8.87 -13.65
C ILE A 87 -7.84 7.47 -14.03
N ILE A 88 -8.49 6.42 -13.51
CA ILE A 88 -8.18 5.04 -13.89
C ILE A 88 -8.45 4.81 -15.38
N GLU A 89 -9.51 5.39 -15.92
CA GLU A 89 -9.92 5.25 -17.33
C GLU A 89 -9.01 6.04 -18.29
N ASN A 90 -8.56 7.24 -17.91
CA ASN A 90 -7.72 8.10 -18.76
C ASN A 90 -6.71 8.93 -17.93
N PRO A 91 -5.66 8.30 -17.38
CA PRO A 91 -4.74 8.97 -16.44
C PRO A 91 -4.04 10.19 -17.05
N SER A 92 -3.65 10.12 -18.33
CA SER A 92 -2.97 11.22 -19.04
C SER A 92 -3.81 12.49 -19.10
N LYS A 93 -5.15 12.38 -19.29
CA LYS A 93 -6.04 13.56 -19.29
C LYS A 93 -6.00 14.30 -17.96
N TYR A 94 -5.83 13.60 -16.84
CA TYR A 94 -6.06 14.17 -15.51
C TYR A 94 -4.78 14.49 -14.75
N ILE A 95 -3.61 14.49 -15.40
CA ILE A 95 -2.33 14.81 -14.74
C ILE A 95 -2.34 16.21 -14.13
N GLY A 96 -3.05 17.16 -14.76
CA GLY A 96 -3.23 18.53 -14.24
C GLY A 96 -3.93 18.60 -12.88
N LEU A 97 -4.69 17.57 -12.47
CA LEU A 97 -5.24 17.52 -11.10
C LEU A 97 -4.14 17.35 -10.05
N LEU A 98 -3.06 16.63 -10.36
CA LEU A 98 -1.92 16.49 -9.44
C LEU A 98 -1.08 17.77 -9.39
N LEU A 99 -0.94 18.47 -10.51
CA LEU A 99 -0.18 19.73 -10.56
C LEU A 99 -0.82 20.83 -9.72
N ASN A 100 -2.15 20.85 -9.64
CA ASN A 100 -2.92 21.84 -8.88
C ASN A 100 -3.35 21.31 -7.49
N TYR A 101 -2.56 20.41 -6.89
CA TYR A 101 -2.97 19.72 -5.66
C TYR A 101 -3.17 20.66 -4.45
N LEU A 102 -2.55 21.84 -4.47
CA LEU A 102 -2.71 22.86 -3.42
C LEU A 102 -4.06 23.58 -3.47
N GLU A 103 -4.70 23.62 -4.64
CA GLU A 103 -6.00 24.26 -4.83
C GLU A 103 -7.14 23.31 -4.50
N ILE A 104 -6.92 22.01 -4.68
CA ILE A 104 -7.94 20.98 -4.50
C ILE A 104 -8.01 20.58 -3.02
N THR A 105 -9.23 20.41 -2.50
CA THR A 105 -9.39 19.97 -1.12
C THR A 105 -8.76 18.60 -0.87
N PHE A 106 -8.19 18.45 0.32
CA PHE A 106 -7.56 17.21 0.78
C PHE A 106 -8.45 15.98 0.55
N TYR A 107 -9.77 16.14 0.70
CA TYR A 107 -10.74 15.08 0.47
C TYR A 107 -10.61 14.45 -0.92
N TYR A 108 -10.42 15.24 -1.98
CA TYR A 108 -10.29 14.75 -3.34
C TYR A 108 -8.88 14.30 -3.67
N ILE A 109 -7.85 14.92 -3.10
CA ILE A 109 -6.45 14.54 -3.33
C ILE A 109 -6.21 13.05 -3.06
N LYS A 110 -6.78 12.52 -1.98
CA LYS A 110 -6.67 11.08 -1.66
C LYS A 110 -7.23 10.20 -2.79
N HIS A 111 -8.34 10.61 -3.41
CA HIS A 111 -9.00 9.87 -4.48
C HIS A 111 -8.28 10.03 -5.83
N ILE A 112 -7.71 11.21 -6.06
CA ILE A 112 -6.88 11.49 -7.23
C ILE A 112 -5.64 10.59 -7.20
N ILE A 113 -4.90 10.56 -6.08
CA ILE A 113 -3.72 9.70 -5.94
C ILE A 113 -4.10 8.22 -5.98
N GLU A 114 -5.24 7.82 -5.38
CA GLU A 114 -5.75 6.45 -5.51
C GLU A 114 -6.04 6.08 -6.97
N GLY A 115 -6.56 7.02 -7.76
CA GLY A 115 -6.82 6.86 -9.19
C GLY A 115 -5.53 6.58 -9.95
N PHE A 116 -4.51 7.42 -9.77
CA PHE A 116 -3.18 7.23 -10.37
C PHE A 116 -2.50 5.94 -9.89
N THR A 117 -2.61 5.60 -8.60
CA THR A 117 -2.07 4.34 -8.06
C THR A 117 -2.66 3.13 -8.79
N ARG A 118 -3.98 3.11 -8.99
CA ARG A 118 -4.67 2.03 -9.70
C ARG A 118 -4.39 2.04 -11.20
N ALA A 119 -4.21 3.21 -11.81
CA ALA A 119 -3.77 3.32 -13.20
C ALA A 119 -2.35 2.76 -13.40
N THR A 120 -1.41 3.09 -12.49
CA THR A 120 -0.06 2.52 -12.45
C THR A 120 -0.11 1.00 -12.35
N GLN A 121 -0.91 0.46 -11.42
CA GLN A 121 -1.07 -0.99 -11.24
C GLN A 121 -1.57 -1.71 -12.51
N LYS A 122 -2.47 -1.07 -13.27
CA LYS A 122 -2.98 -1.59 -14.55
C LYS A 122 -2.01 -1.42 -15.72
N SER A 123 -0.86 -0.76 -15.52
CA SER A 123 0.09 -0.42 -16.58
C SER A 123 -0.57 0.37 -17.72
N GLU A 124 -1.49 1.27 -17.39
CA GLU A 124 -2.12 2.15 -18.36
C GLU A 124 -1.08 3.10 -18.99
N LYS A 125 -1.37 3.58 -20.21
CA LYS A 125 -0.42 4.42 -20.98
C LYS A 125 -0.47 5.88 -20.51
N PHE A 126 0.39 6.24 -19.57
CA PHE A 126 0.72 7.63 -19.21
C PHE A 126 2.18 7.77 -18.77
N ASP A 127 2.67 8.99 -18.67
CA ASP A 127 4.03 9.25 -18.19
C ASP A 127 4.13 9.02 -16.67
N ILE A 128 4.58 7.81 -16.32
CA ILE A 128 4.77 7.39 -14.93
C ILE A 128 5.95 8.13 -14.29
N GLU A 129 6.99 8.50 -15.03
CA GLU A 129 8.11 9.26 -14.46
C GLU A 129 7.64 10.66 -14.06
N GLU A 130 6.93 11.35 -14.94
CA GLU A 130 6.31 12.66 -14.65
C GLU A 130 5.36 12.57 -13.45
N CYS A 131 4.45 11.59 -13.46
CA CYS A 131 3.53 11.39 -12.34
C CYS A 131 4.29 11.12 -11.03
N THR A 132 5.38 10.34 -11.07
CA THR A 132 6.18 10.04 -9.87
C THR A 132 6.87 11.29 -9.34
N LEU A 133 7.40 12.15 -10.22
CA LEU A 133 7.96 13.44 -9.83
C LEU A 133 6.95 14.32 -9.10
N ILE A 134 5.71 14.39 -9.61
CA ILE A 134 4.65 15.17 -8.96
C ILE A 134 4.28 14.53 -7.60
N MET A 135 4.21 13.20 -7.49
CA MET A 135 3.95 12.53 -6.21
C MET A 135 5.06 12.78 -5.17
N ILE A 136 6.31 12.93 -5.60
CA ILE A 136 7.42 13.34 -4.73
C ILE A 136 7.20 14.77 -4.22
N GLN A 137 6.81 15.71 -5.10
CA GLN A 137 6.52 17.10 -4.72
C GLN A 137 5.35 17.16 -3.73
N ILE A 138 4.26 16.46 -4.03
CA ILE A 138 3.10 16.30 -3.14
C ILE A 138 3.55 15.78 -1.77
N SER A 139 4.38 14.73 -1.75
CA SER A 139 4.89 14.15 -0.50
C SER A 139 5.71 15.18 0.30
N LYS A 140 6.62 15.92 -0.35
CA LYS A 140 7.42 16.98 0.31
C LYS A 140 6.53 18.08 0.89
N GLY A 141 5.51 18.52 0.14
CA GLY A 141 4.56 19.54 0.59
C GLY A 141 3.80 19.11 1.84
N TYR A 142 3.19 17.93 1.82
CA TYR A 142 2.39 17.43 2.95
C TYR A 142 3.21 17.07 4.18
N LEU A 143 4.46 16.65 4.02
CA LEU A 143 5.34 16.32 5.14
C LEU A 143 5.88 17.57 5.86
N GLY A 144 5.83 18.75 5.21
CA GLY A 144 6.15 20.03 5.83
C GLY A 144 5.03 20.62 6.70
N GLU A 145 3.81 20.07 6.62
CA GLU A 145 2.64 20.61 7.30
C GLU A 145 2.24 19.75 8.52
N GLU A 146 2.46 20.26 9.74
CA GLU A 146 2.19 19.54 11.00
C GLU A 146 0.77 18.97 11.11
N LYS A 147 -0.24 19.68 10.60
CA LYS A 147 -1.64 19.21 10.62
C LYS A 147 -1.86 17.95 9.78
N LEU A 148 -1.07 17.75 8.72
CA LEU A 148 -1.24 16.67 7.75
C LEU A 148 -0.43 15.43 8.08
N LEU A 149 0.57 15.55 8.97
CA LEU A 149 1.28 14.41 9.58
C LEU A 149 0.34 13.49 10.39
N SER A 150 -0.82 13.99 10.81
CA SER A 150 -1.86 13.19 11.48
C SER A 150 -2.72 12.36 10.50
N ASN A 151 -2.63 12.64 9.20
CA ASN A 151 -3.47 11.99 8.20
C ASN A 151 -2.79 10.80 7.52
N PHE A 152 -2.66 9.73 8.29
CA PHE A 152 -2.08 8.46 7.83
C PHE A 152 -2.77 7.87 6.60
N SER A 153 -4.02 8.24 6.30
CA SER A 153 -4.73 7.72 5.13
C SER A 153 -4.10 8.21 3.82
N LEU A 154 -3.77 9.51 3.72
CA LEU A 154 -3.09 10.06 2.54
C LEU A 154 -1.68 9.51 2.42
N LEU A 155 -0.92 9.51 3.51
CA LEU A 155 0.45 9.02 3.50
C LEU A 155 0.51 7.56 3.05
N ARG A 156 -0.42 6.71 3.52
CA ARG A 156 -0.52 5.33 3.06
C ARG A 156 -0.87 5.20 1.58
N ILE A 157 -1.70 6.10 1.05
CA ILE A 157 -2.03 6.14 -0.38
C ILE A 157 -0.80 6.55 -1.20
N LEU A 158 -0.02 7.54 -0.76
CA LEU A 158 1.27 7.91 -1.38
C LEU A 158 2.28 6.75 -1.34
N ILE A 159 2.43 6.10 -0.18
CA ILE A 159 3.26 4.90 -0.06
C ILE A 159 2.79 3.81 -1.02
N SER A 160 1.48 3.60 -1.15
CA SER A 160 0.92 2.64 -2.09
C SER A 160 1.28 2.99 -3.53
N TYR A 161 1.19 4.27 -3.91
CA TYR A 161 1.60 4.73 -5.24
C TYR A 161 3.07 4.36 -5.52
N PHE A 162 4.00 4.72 -4.63
CA PHE A 162 5.42 4.44 -4.83
C PHE A 162 5.69 2.93 -4.90
N ARG A 163 4.99 2.13 -4.10
CA ARG A 163 5.11 0.66 -4.15
C ARG A 163 4.66 0.09 -5.49
N GLU A 164 3.52 0.55 -6.03
CA GLU A 164 3.06 0.10 -7.35
C GLU A 164 4.02 0.57 -8.45
N CYS A 165 4.51 1.82 -8.39
CA CYS A 165 5.49 2.34 -9.33
C CYS A 165 6.79 1.50 -9.34
N LEU A 166 7.36 1.22 -8.17
CA LEU A 166 8.58 0.40 -8.04
C LEU A 166 8.36 -1.08 -8.41
N ALA A 167 7.12 -1.58 -8.31
CA ALA A 167 6.79 -2.95 -8.70
C ALA A 167 6.69 -3.14 -10.21
N LEU A 168 6.57 -2.07 -11.00
CA LEU A 168 6.53 -2.16 -12.46
C LEU A 168 7.86 -2.67 -13.00
N ARG A 169 7.79 -3.79 -13.73
CA ARG A 169 8.94 -4.39 -14.44
C ARG A 169 9.04 -3.94 -15.90
N THR A 170 8.18 -3.01 -16.31
CA THR A 170 8.14 -2.46 -17.67
C THR A 170 8.87 -1.14 -17.78
N ILE A 171 9.17 -0.48 -16.65
CA ILE A 171 9.76 0.86 -16.60
C ILE A 171 11.00 0.82 -15.72
N LYS A 172 12.12 1.30 -16.25
CA LYS A 172 13.36 1.50 -15.49
C LYS A 172 13.42 2.96 -15.06
N LEU A 173 13.15 3.22 -13.78
CA LEU A 173 13.20 4.60 -13.26
C LEU A 173 14.63 5.14 -13.31
N LYS A 174 14.77 6.41 -13.68
CA LYS A 174 16.05 7.12 -13.60
C LYS A 174 16.63 7.09 -12.19
N LYS A 175 17.96 7.00 -12.09
CA LYS A 175 18.68 6.99 -10.81
C LYS A 175 18.35 8.22 -9.94
N THR A 176 18.20 9.39 -10.55
CA THR A 176 17.81 10.62 -9.83
C THR A 176 16.46 10.46 -9.15
N LEU A 177 15.48 9.88 -9.85
CA LEU A 177 14.14 9.62 -9.33
C LEU A 177 14.15 8.59 -8.19
N LEU A 178 14.97 7.54 -8.31
CA LEU A 178 15.15 6.56 -7.23
C LEU A 178 15.76 7.21 -5.98
N ASN A 179 16.77 8.05 -6.13
CA ASN A 179 17.33 8.80 -5.01
C ASN A 179 16.28 9.69 -4.33
N ASP A 180 15.43 10.38 -5.10
CA ASP A 180 14.34 11.18 -4.55
C ASP A 180 13.31 10.32 -3.81
N ILE A 181 12.95 9.15 -4.34
CA ILE A 181 12.07 8.18 -3.66
C ILE A 181 12.68 7.76 -2.33
N TRP A 182 14.00 7.50 -2.28
CA TRP A 182 14.68 7.16 -1.03
C TRP A 182 14.60 8.31 -0.01
N VAL A 183 14.78 9.56 -0.44
CA VAL A 183 14.59 10.73 0.44
C VAL A 183 13.16 10.77 1.00
N ILE A 184 12.15 10.50 0.18
CA ILE A 184 10.75 10.41 0.65
C ILE A 184 10.56 9.27 1.66
N ILE A 185 11.16 8.09 1.42
CA ILE A 185 11.14 6.97 2.38
C ILE A 185 11.73 7.39 3.73
N LEU A 186 12.87 8.08 3.73
CA LEU A 186 13.49 8.59 4.95
C LEU A 186 12.57 9.58 5.69
N LEU A 187 11.90 10.47 4.97
CA LEU A 187 10.91 11.37 5.57
C LEU A 187 9.71 10.60 6.13
N PHE A 188 9.25 9.54 5.46
CA PHE A 188 8.17 8.71 6.00
C PHE A 188 8.57 8.00 7.30
N LEU A 189 9.83 7.60 7.44
CA LEU A 189 10.34 6.95 8.65
C LEU A 189 10.41 7.87 9.87
N THR A 190 10.45 9.20 9.70
CA THR A 190 10.46 10.13 10.84
C THR A 190 9.08 10.28 11.50
N ILE A 191 8.02 9.80 10.85
CA ILE A 191 6.65 9.94 11.33
C ILE A 191 6.31 8.78 12.27
N ASN A 192 6.04 9.13 13.53
CA ASN A 192 5.59 8.18 14.53
C ASN A 192 4.08 7.92 14.38
N GLU A 193 3.74 6.70 13.96
CA GLU A 193 2.35 6.23 14.01
C GLU A 193 1.90 6.04 15.46
N PRO A 194 0.70 6.53 15.86
CA PRO A 194 0.12 6.22 17.16
C PRO A 194 0.02 4.72 17.38
N ARG A 195 0.01 4.31 18.65
CA ARG A 195 -0.08 2.89 19.02
C ARG A 195 -1.29 2.23 18.36
N THR A 196 -1.04 1.29 17.45
CA THR A 196 -2.10 0.57 16.72
C THR A 196 -2.40 -0.78 17.37
N ARG A 197 -3.51 -1.41 16.95
CA ARG A 197 -3.83 -2.80 17.33
C ARG A 197 -2.76 -3.82 16.95
N ALA A 198 -1.88 -3.50 15.98
CA ALA A 198 -0.75 -4.37 15.65
C ALA A 198 0.22 -4.56 16.83
N GLN A 199 0.20 -3.63 17.77
CA GLN A 199 1.01 -3.70 18.97
C GLN A 199 0.32 -4.43 20.13
N ASP A 200 -0.95 -4.84 19.98
CA ASP A 200 -1.68 -5.60 20.99
C ASP A 200 -1.20 -7.06 21.03
N PRO A 201 -0.69 -7.55 22.18
CA PRO A 201 -0.25 -8.94 22.34
C PRO A 201 -1.32 -9.99 22.09
N ASN A 202 -2.59 -9.66 22.25
CA ASN A 202 -3.69 -10.62 22.18
C ASN A 202 -4.28 -10.76 20.78
N TYR A 203 -3.81 -9.96 19.82
CA TYR A 203 -4.40 -9.96 18.49
C TYR A 203 -3.89 -11.12 17.65
N ARG A 204 -4.82 -11.83 16.99
CA ARG A 204 -4.56 -12.95 16.08
C ARG A 204 -4.34 -12.41 14.67
N ASP A 205 -3.35 -12.93 13.95
CA ASP A 205 -2.95 -12.50 12.59
C ASP A 205 -2.10 -11.21 12.56
N PRO A 206 -0.85 -11.29 13.03
CA PRO A 206 0.05 -10.14 13.09
C PRO A 206 0.40 -9.60 11.70
N VAL A 207 0.35 -10.41 10.64
CA VAL A 207 0.66 -9.95 9.27
C VAL A 207 -0.44 -9.06 8.74
N ASN A 208 -1.70 -9.50 8.77
CA ASN A 208 -2.79 -8.71 8.19
C ASN A 208 -2.95 -7.35 8.87
N ILE A 209 -2.63 -7.21 10.16
CA ILE A 209 -2.62 -5.87 10.75
C ILE A 209 -1.38 -5.10 10.32
N SER A 210 -0.19 -5.70 10.40
CA SER A 210 1.07 -5.00 10.15
C SER A 210 1.15 -4.43 8.73
N ILE A 211 0.69 -5.17 7.72
CA ILE A 211 0.64 -4.64 6.33
C ILE A 211 -0.34 -3.46 6.17
N ASN A 212 -1.26 -3.29 7.13
CA ASN A 212 -2.28 -2.24 7.15
C ASN A 212 -1.94 -1.10 8.12
N THR A 213 -0.77 -1.11 8.75
CA THR A 213 -0.27 0.04 9.51
C THR A 213 0.54 0.97 8.59
N TYR A 214 0.70 2.22 9.01
CA TYR A 214 1.61 3.15 8.35
C TYR A 214 3.04 2.62 8.39
N THR A 215 3.53 2.25 9.58
CA THR A 215 4.90 1.72 9.76
C THR A 215 5.16 0.52 8.85
N GLY A 216 4.23 -0.44 8.80
CA GLY A 216 4.40 -1.62 7.95
C GLY A 216 4.35 -1.29 6.46
N SER A 217 3.55 -0.30 6.06
CA SER A 217 3.53 0.20 4.67
C SER A 217 4.88 0.80 4.27
N VAL A 218 5.53 1.57 5.14
CA VAL A 218 6.86 2.15 4.90
C VAL A 218 7.92 1.06 4.75
N ILE A 219 7.92 0.05 5.63
CA ILE A 219 8.89 -1.07 5.53
C ILE A 219 8.69 -1.85 4.22
N LEU A 220 7.44 -2.09 3.82
CA LEU A 220 7.14 -2.71 2.53
C LEU A 220 7.62 -1.84 1.34
N LEU A 221 7.61 -0.52 1.47
CA LEU A 221 8.16 0.39 0.48
C LEU A 221 9.68 0.31 0.40
N ILE A 222 10.40 0.24 1.53
CA ILE A 222 11.85 0.00 1.57
C ILE A 222 12.21 -1.29 0.80
N ILE A 223 11.47 -2.38 1.06
CA ILE A 223 11.68 -3.66 0.39
C ILE A 223 11.38 -3.54 -1.12
N SER A 224 10.33 -2.80 -1.50
CA SER A 224 9.98 -2.57 -2.91
C SER A 224 11.06 -1.77 -3.64
N TYR A 225 11.64 -0.77 -2.98
CA TYR A 225 12.75 0.03 -3.48
C TYR A 225 13.98 -0.84 -3.73
N ALA A 226 14.36 -1.66 -2.76
CA ALA A 226 15.48 -2.59 -2.89
C ALA A 226 15.27 -3.61 -4.04
N LEU A 227 14.06 -4.16 -4.16
CA LEU A 227 13.70 -5.10 -5.23
C LEU A 227 13.67 -4.45 -6.63
N HIS A 228 13.36 -3.16 -6.72
CA HIS A 228 13.46 -2.41 -7.97
C HIS A 228 14.93 -2.22 -8.35
N HIS A 229 15.75 -1.77 -7.39
CA HIS A 229 17.20 -1.61 -7.57
C HIS A 229 17.87 -2.90 -8.05
N ALA A 230 17.61 -4.01 -7.36
CA ALA A 230 18.14 -5.31 -7.72
C ALA A 230 17.77 -5.74 -9.15
N TRP A 231 16.57 -5.37 -9.61
CA TRP A 231 16.09 -5.69 -10.96
C TRP A 231 16.77 -4.84 -12.04
N ILE A 232 16.95 -3.54 -11.81
CA ILE A 232 17.61 -2.67 -12.80
C ILE A 232 19.12 -2.87 -12.87
N SER A 233 19.77 -3.21 -11.75
CA SER A 233 21.24 -3.24 -11.65
C SER A 233 21.88 -4.55 -12.11
N ASN A 234 21.09 -5.62 -12.31
CA ASN A 234 21.57 -6.96 -12.72
C ASN A 234 22.78 -7.46 -11.91
N LEU A 235 22.80 -7.16 -10.61
CA LEU A 235 23.93 -7.48 -9.71
C LEU A 235 23.87 -8.95 -9.25
N PRO A 236 25.03 -9.54 -8.92
CA PRO A 236 25.07 -10.86 -8.29
C PRO A 236 24.33 -10.83 -6.94
N PRO A 237 23.80 -11.98 -6.47
CA PRO A 237 22.96 -12.05 -5.27
C PRO A 237 23.49 -11.32 -4.02
N GLN A 238 24.82 -11.32 -3.80
CA GLN A 238 25.47 -10.70 -2.63
C GLN A 238 25.51 -9.16 -2.67
N HIS A 239 25.14 -8.55 -3.79
CA HIS A 239 25.21 -7.11 -4.01
C HIS A 239 23.86 -6.51 -4.46
N ARG A 240 22.77 -7.29 -4.42
CA ARG A 240 21.45 -6.81 -4.86
C ARG A 240 20.80 -5.85 -3.86
N MET A 241 21.08 -5.99 -2.57
CA MET A 241 20.66 -5.04 -1.55
C MET A 241 21.58 -3.82 -1.57
N VAL A 242 21.00 -2.65 -1.87
CA VAL A 242 21.75 -1.39 -1.86
C VAL A 242 22.16 -1.00 -0.43
N PRO A 243 23.32 -0.33 -0.25
CA PRO A 243 23.88 -0.06 1.08
C PRO A 243 22.93 0.69 2.01
N GLU A 244 22.21 1.69 1.50
CA GLU A 244 21.29 2.52 2.29
C GLU A 244 20.11 1.73 2.85
N VAL A 245 19.63 0.71 2.13
CA VAL A 245 18.59 -0.21 2.61
C VAL A 245 19.14 -1.11 3.71
N LYS A 246 20.36 -1.63 3.51
CA LYS A 246 21.03 -2.50 4.48
C LYS A 246 21.26 -1.77 5.80
N GLU A 247 21.82 -0.56 5.74
CA GLU A 247 22.00 0.32 6.91
C GLU A 247 20.67 0.57 7.62
N LYS A 248 19.61 0.89 6.87
CA LYS A 248 18.30 1.13 7.49
C LYS A 248 17.72 -0.13 8.13
N PHE A 249 17.93 -1.31 7.55
CA PHE A 249 17.51 -2.57 8.17
C PHE A 249 18.27 -2.87 9.47
N GLU A 250 19.55 -2.54 9.57
CA GLU A 250 20.29 -2.65 10.83
C GLU A 250 19.69 -1.77 11.93
N GLU A 251 19.29 -0.54 11.58
CA GLU A 251 18.68 0.40 12.52
C GLU A 251 17.29 -0.06 13.00
N ILE A 252 16.42 -0.49 12.09
CA ILE A 252 15.03 -0.83 12.46
C ILE A 252 14.91 -2.21 13.12
N LEU A 253 15.91 -3.09 12.96
CA LEU A 253 15.96 -4.41 13.62
C LEU A 253 16.49 -4.31 15.07
N ASP A 254 16.10 -3.27 15.80
CA ASP A 254 16.25 -3.19 17.25
C ASP A 254 15.01 -3.79 17.95
N PRO A 255 15.13 -4.86 18.76
CA PRO A 255 14.01 -5.43 19.53
C PRO A 255 13.36 -4.44 20.50
N LYS A 256 14.07 -3.36 20.88
CA LYS A 256 13.55 -2.29 21.75
C LYS A 256 12.76 -1.22 21.01
N HIS A 257 12.70 -1.29 19.67
CA HIS A 257 11.94 -0.33 18.89
C HIS A 257 10.45 -0.39 19.24
N ASN A 258 9.81 0.77 19.37
CA ASN A 258 8.37 0.90 19.65
C ASN A 258 7.44 0.14 18.68
N SER A 259 7.93 -0.19 17.49
CA SER A 259 7.19 -0.87 16.42
C SER A 259 7.75 -2.27 16.14
N ALA A 260 8.54 -2.86 17.04
CA ALA A 260 9.23 -4.14 16.83
C ALA A 260 8.27 -5.25 16.35
N ARG A 261 7.05 -5.34 16.91
CA ARG A 261 6.03 -6.32 16.47
C ARG A 261 5.65 -6.17 14.99
N ILE A 262 5.47 -4.93 14.53
CA ILE A 262 5.14 -4.63 13.14
C ILE A 262 6.34 -4.94 12.25
N ILE A 263 7.54 -4.51 12.67
CA ILE A 263 8.78 -4.70 11.93
C ILE A 263 9.06 -6.20 11.74
N TRP A 264 9.04 -6.99 12.82
CA TRP A 264 9.29 -8.44 12.77
C TRP A 264 8.27 -9.17 11.90
N SER A 265 7.00 -8.77 11.99
CA SER A 265 5.93 -9.30 11.15
C SER A 265 6.22 -9.06 9.66
N ILE A 266 6.56 -7.83 9.27
CA ILE A 266 6.83 -7.48 7.86
C ILE A 266 8.13 -8.11 7.35
N ILE A 267 9.21 -8.07 8.14
CA ILE A 267 10.51 -8.64 7.76
C ILE A 267 10.37 -10.15 7.54
N SER A 268 9.69 -10.84 8.44
CA SER A 268 9.46 -12.29 8.31
C SER A 268 8.50 -12.63 7.18
N TYR A 269 7.44 -11.82 6.99
CA TYR A 269 6.53 -11.89 5.85
C TYR A 269 7.25 -11.75 4.50
N LYS A 270 8.32 -10.94 4.44
CA LYS A 270 9.14 -10.71 3.23
C LYS A 270 10.51 -11.39 3.25
N LEU A 271 10.73 -12.36 4.12
CA LEU A 271 12.06 -12.93 4.34
C LEU A 271 12.64 -13.54 3.06
N TYR A 272 11.83 -14.18 2.21
CA TYR A 272 12.31 -14.69 0.92
C TYR A 272 12.78 -13.58 -0.03
N SER A 273 12.09 -12.43 -0.05
CA SER A 273 12.52 -11.26 -0.84
C SER A 273 13.83 -10.69 -0.31
N ILE A 274 13.98 -10.63 1.02
CA ILE A 274 15.21 -10.17 1.68
C ILE A 274 16.38 -11.13 1.39
N PHE A 275 16.12 -12.44 1.45
CA PHE A 275 17.10 -13.47 1.09
C PHE A 275 17.55 -13.35 -0.37
N TYR A 276 16.63 -13.05 -1.29
CA TYR A 276 16.95 -12.76 -2.69
C TYR A 276 17.85 -11.51 -2.87
N LEU A 277 17.70 -10.51 -1.99
CA LEU A 277 18.44 -9.25 -2.02
C LEU A 277 19.85 -9.37 -1.43
N ASP A 278 20.01 -10.08 -0.32
CA ASP A 278 21.32 -10.37 0.29
C ASP A 278 21.19 -11.61 1.19
N GLU A 279 21.51 -12.77 0.64
CA GLU A 279 21.42 -14.06 1.34
C GLU A 279 22.32 -14.10 2.58
N GLN A 280 23.56 -13.62 2.48
CA GLN A 280 24.52 -13.66 3.59
C GLN A 280 24.04 -12.80 4.75
N TRP A 281 23.55 -11.59 4.44
CA TRP A 281 22.96 -10.73 5.45
C TRP A 281 21.72 -11.36 6.08
N ALA A 282 20.78 -11.86 5.26
CA ALA A 282 19.55 -12.46 5.77
C ALA A 282 19.84 -13.64 6.74
N VAL A 283 20.77 -14.53 6.37
CA VAL A 283 21.21 -15.64 7.22
C VAL A 283 21.83 -15.13 8.53
N SER A 284 22.69 -14.10 8.46
CA SER A 284 23.32 -13.51 9.65
C SER A 284 22.31 -12.88 10.63
N LYS A 285 21.12 -12.49 10.15
CA LYS A 285 20.07 -11.86 10.96
C LYS A 285 19.01 -12.84 11.45
N LEU A 286 19.03 -14.11 11.05
CA LEU A 286 18.05 -15.10 11.53
C LEU A 286 17.97 -15.18 13.07
N PRO A 287 19.07 -15.13 13.85
CA PRO A 287 18.98 -15.12 15.32
C PRO A 287 18.26 -13.88 15.87
N ILE A 288 18.31 -12.76 15.15
CA ILE A 288 17.64 -11.49 15.52
C ILE A 288 16.20 -11.47 15.02
N ILE A 289 15.89 -12.09 13.89
CA ILE A 289 14.51 -12.17 13.38
C ILE A 289 13.70 -13.20 14.18
N PHE A 290 14.31 -14.32 14.56
CA PHE A 290 13.69 -15.41 15.33
C PHE A 290 14.27 -15.48 16.75
N ILE A 291 14.08 -14.42 17.54
CA ILE A 291 14.62 -14.26 18.90
C ILE A 291 13.95 -15.24 19.87
N LYS A 292 14.60 -16.37 20.17
CA LYS A 292 14.02 -17.42 21.02
C LYS A 292 13.72 -16.94 22.44
N GLU A 293 14.50 -15.99 22.94
CA GLU A 293 14.37 -15.40 24.27
C GLU A 293 13.15 -14.48 24.38
N ASN A 294 12.65 -13.97 23.26
CA ASN A 294 11.43 -13.16 23.19
C ASN A 294 10.34 -13.95 22.46
N GLN A 295 9.64 -14.81 23.20
CA GLN A 295 8.62 -15.71 22.67
C GLN A 295 7.53 -14.98 21.87
N ALA A 296 7.17 -13.75 22.25
CA ALA A 296 6.16 -12.97 21.54
C ALA A 296 6.63 -12.52 20.15
N LEU A 297 7.86 -11.98 20.04
CA LEU A 297 8.43 -11.61 18.74
C LEU A 297 8.77 -12.84 17.89
N TRP A 298 9.26 -13.90 18.53
CA TRP A 298 9.51 -15.18 17.86
C TRP A 298 8.25 -15.73 17.22
N LEU A 299 7.13 -15.78 17.96
CA LEU A 299 5.87 -16.30 17.44
C LEU A 299 5.35 -15.44 16.28
N ILE A 300 5.43 -14.11 16.39
CA ILE A 300 5.05 -13.19 15.31
C ILE A 300 5.89 -13.45 14.06
N ALA A 301 7.22 -13.54 14.20
CA ALA A 301 8.11 -13.80 13.09
C ALA A 301 7.81 -15.16 12.45
N TRP A 302 7.66 -16.19 13.27
CA TRP A 302 7.38 -17.55 12.82
C TRP A 302 6.05 -17.65 12.07
N GLU A 303 4.95 -17.17 12.66
CA GLU A 303 3.63 -17.14 12.03
C GLU A 303 3.66 -16.38 10.70
N SER A 304 4.35 -15.24 10.68
CA SER A 304 4.47 -14.41 9.47
C SER A 304 5.29 -15.08 8.38
N TYR A 305 6.36 -15.80 8.76
CA TYR A 305 7.20 -16.53 7.81
C TYR A 305 6.43 -17.71 7.19
N ILE A 306 5.93 -18.63 8.01
CA ILE A 306 5.31 -19.88 7.53
C ILE A 306 4.03 -19.64 6.73
N SER A 307 3.32 -18.55 7.02
CA SER A 307 2.04 -18.25 6.35
C SER A 307 2.22 -17.71 4.92
N TYR A 308 3.39 -17.15 4.60
CA TYR A 308 3.57 -16.36 3.37
C TYR A 308 4.84 -16.66 2.59
N ASN A 309 5.73 -17.50 3.12
CA ASN A 309 6.95 -17.90 2.44
C ASN A 309 6.94 -19.41 2.17
N GLN A 310 7.66 -19.83 1.14
CA GLN A 310 8.01 -21.23 0.98
C GLN A 310 9.08 -21.58 2.02
N LEU A 311 8.95 -22.77 2.63
CA LEU A 311 9.95 -23.28 3.56
C LEU A 311 11.30 -23.42 2.83
N ASN A 312 12.33 -22.83 3.40
CA ASN A 312 13.69 -22.85 2.88
C ASN A 312 14.58 -23.51 3.93
N SER A 313 15.32 -24.56 3.55
CA SER A 313 16.19 -25.32 4.46
C SER A 313 17.37 -24.53 5.01
N LYS A 314 17.68 -23.35 4.45
CA LYS A 314 18.69 -22.43 5.00
C LYS A 314 18.12 -21.48 6.06
N ILE A 315 16.79 -21.35 6.11
CA ILE A 315 16.08 -20.54 7.11
C ILE A 315 15.59 -21.43 8.27
N TYR A 316 15.25 -22.69 7.95
CA TYR A 316 14.88 -23.72 8.92
C TYR A 316 16.07 -24.26 9.71
#